data_AF-A0AAN6SGT8-F1
#
_entry.id   AF-A0AAN6SGT8-F1
#
_cell.length_a   1.000
_cell.length_b   1.000
_cell.length_c   1.000
_cell.angle_alpha   90.00
_cell.angle_beta   90.00
_cell.angle_gamma   90.00
#
_symmetry.space_group_name_H-M   'P 1'
#
loop_
_entity.id
_entity.type
_entity.pdbx_description
1 polymer ?
#
loop_
_entity_poly.entity_id
_entity_poly.type
_entity_poly.pdbx_seq_one_letter_code
_entity_poly.pdbx_strand_id
1 'polypeptide(L)'
;MALRLKRGPSLCCFPVPPLPQVRAFAASTSQATTKLLPLLLPYRPAHAHAKNAHQSGLSLHQRQTANTNGIHFKKPTTQVRKPRSTSSAALSPIATRQLRGIRSTTIMASASASTDSPAGSDPLHPKVNMPRMVYGTAWKKNRTADLVYQAIKEGFRGIDTAAMKRHYSEELTGEGIRRAIKDGIVTREELYIQTKYTPHDDAFLAEPALYPTITSQVLASVTSSLRNLAHSDSEEDTSYIDCLIMHSPFPDPVFTLEAWTALQSFVPHRIRSLGISNITLPELQYLVADPRVTVYPTVIQNRFRRAERRWDFELRRWCANQNSTRWKGEKRTRYQGFWTLTGNRGDWPTQKFVRELAAAVPKSTQDVEALEAEAAAAAETEEQKEGDDGGNLADRDPEGTGDLESGDGELGISLEAAWYALIILGADVVVLNGTTSQQHMRDDLECLERVERWRKTPQGRKVWNRCLEGFKALVGMPPC
;
A
#
# COMPACT_ATOMS: atom_id res chain seq x y z
N MET A 1 30.32 64.66 5.06
CA MET A 1 30.43 63.30 4.49
C MET A 1 29.13 62.56 4.82
N ALA A 2 28.12 62.48 3.95
CA ALA A 2 27.94 61.54 2.83
C ALA A 2 28.05 60.08 3.33
N LEU A 3 27.08 59.14 3.20
CA LEU A 3 26.08 58.82 2.17
C LEU A 3 24.94 57.96 2.78
N ARG A 4 23.66 58.24 2.45
CA ARG A 4 22.77 57.47 1.52
C ARG A 4 22.71 55.94 1.72
N LEU A 5 21.53 55.45 2.10
CA LEU A 5 20.98 54.18 1.62
C LEU A 5 19.61 54.42 0.97
N LYS A 6 19.46 53.91 -0.26
CA LYS A 6 18.34 54.09 -1.18
C LYS A 6 17.20 53.11 -0.87
N ARG A 7 15.98 53.55 -1.17
CA ARG A 7 14.73 52.76 -1.22
C ARG A 7 14.72 51.78 -2.40
N GLY A 8 14.12 50.62 -2.20
CA GLY A 8 13.59 49.68 -3.22
C GLY A 8 12.08 49.46 -3.00
N PRO A 9 11.35 48.88 -3.98
CA PRO A 9 9.98 49.31 -4.31
C PRO A 9 8.84 48.59 -3.57
N SER A 10 7.69 49.27 -3.56
CA SER A 10 6.38 48.89 -3.03
C SER A 10 5.86 47.52 -3.50
N LEU A 11 5.37 46.72 -2.56
CA LEU A 11 4.44 45.63 -2.82
C LEU A 11 3.01 46.17 -2.78
N CYS A 12 2.27 45.92 -3.85
CA CYS A 12 0.84 46.23 -3.98
C CYS A 12 0.02 45.42 -2.97
N CYS A 13 -0.72 46.12 -2.11
CA CYS A 13 -1.75 45.54 -1.26
C CYS A 13 -3.01 45.25 -2.10
N PHE A 14 -3.44 44.00 -2.18
CA PHE A 14 -4.80 43.65 -2.60
C PHE A 14 -5.74 43.65 -1.37
N PRO A 15 -6.96 44.19 -1.46
CA PRO A 15 -7.89 44.23 -0.34
C PRO A 15 -8.56 42.86 -0.10
N VAL A 16 -8.56 42.45 1.16
CA VAL A 16 -9.31 41.29 1.68
C VAL A 16 -10.80 41.65 1.81
N PRO A 17 -11.75 40.86 1.29
CA PRO A 17 -13.18 41.11 1.50
C PRO A 17 -13.61 40.75 2.93
N PRO A 18 -14.57 41.46 3.55
CA PRO A 18 -14.96 41.24 4.94
C PRO A 18 -15.81 39.96 5.10
N LEU A 19 -15.56 39.23 6.19
CA LEU A 19 -16.36 38.12 6.68
C LEU A 19 -17.76 38.60 7.13
N PRO A 20 -18.85 37.84 6.87
CA PRO A 20 -20.17 38.20 7.36
C PRO A 20 -20.29 37.95 8.87
N GLN A 21 -20.74 38.97 9.60
CA GLN A 21 -21.05 38.90 11.01
C GLN A 21 -22.29 38.03 11.26
N VAL A 22 -22.14 36.98 12.07
CA VAL A 22 -23.26 36.20 12.61
C VAL A 22 -23.83 36.96 13.80
N ARG A 23 -25.05 37.48 13.66
CA ARG A 23 -25.83 38.03 14.77
C ARG A 23 -26.38 36.90 15.63
N ALA A 24 -26.04 36.94 16.91
CA ALA A 24 -26.71 36.16 17.95
C ALA A 24 -28.17 36.63 18.11
N PHE A 25 -29.10 35.69 18.10
CA PHE A 25 -30.44 35.87 18.65
C PHE A 25 -30.68 34.79 19.70
N ALA A 26 -30.87 35.23 20.93
CA ALA A 26 -31.47 34.45 22.00
C ALA A 26 -32.95 34.86 22.10
N ALA A 27 -33.85 33.87 22.20
CA ALA A 27 -34.92 33.83 23.20
C ALA A 27 -35.98 32.74 22.90
N SER A 28 -36.27 31.97 23.96
CA SER A 28 -37.62 31.62 24.45
C SER A 28 -38.51 30.61 23.70
N THR A 29 -38.68 29.48 24.39
CA THR A 29 -39.88 28.63 24.57
C THR A 29 -41.25 29.18 24.14
N SER A 30 -42.05 28.33 23.48
CA SER A 30 -43.48 28.10 23.79
C SER A 30 -44.00 26.84 23.08
N GLN A 31 -44.76 26.03 23.81
CA GLN A 31 -45.57 24.91 23.32
C GLN A 31 -46.75 25.41 22.46
N ALA A 32 -47.11 24.65 21.42
CA ALA A 32 -48.51 24.45 21.02
C ALA A 32 -48.63 23.25 20.06
N THR A 33 -49.41 22.27 20.49
CA THR A 33 -49.93 21.13 19.75
C THR A 33 -50.89 21.55 18.64
N THR A 34 -50.84 20.94 17.46
CA THR A 34 -52.03 20.56 16.66
C THR A 34 -51.66 19.44 15.67
N LYS A 35 -52.43 18.35 15.72
CA LYS A 35 -52.40 17.18 14.83
C LYS A 35 -52.94 17.54 13.44
N LEU A 36 -52.39 16.96 12.37
CA LEU A 36 -53.13 16.51 11.18
C LEU A 36 -52.29 15.46 10.41
N LEU A 37 -52.99 14.41 9.95
CA LEU A 37 -52.49 13.13 9.41
C LEU A 37 -51.86 13.22 8.00
N PRO A 38 -51.16 12.15 7.53
CA PRO A 38 -50.25 12.19 6.38
C PRO A 38 -50.92 11.80 5.05
N LEU A 39 -50.44 12.40 3.96
CA LEU A 39 -50.67 11.95 2.59
C LEU A 39 -49.43 11.21 2.08
N LEU A 40 -49.60 9.91 1.86
CA LEU A 40 -48.68 9.02 1.18
C LEU A 40 -48.71 9.28 -0.34
N LEU A 41 -47.56 9.47 -0.97
CA LEU A 41 -47.37 9.22 -2.41
C LEU A 41 -46.04 8.48 -2.63
N PRO A 42 -46.02 7.43 -3.47
CA PRO A 42 -44.85 6.58 -3.66
C PRO A 42 -43.89 7.12 -4.73
N TYR A 43 -42.62 6.89 -4.47
CA TYR A 43 -41.47 7.11 -5.35
C TYR A 43 -41.48 6.12 -6.52
N ARG A 44 -41.37 6.61 -7.77
CA ARG A 44 -41.10 5.82 -8.99
C ARG A 44 -39.77 6.29 -9.59
N PRO A 45 -38.81 5.38 -9.89
CA PRO A 45 -37.60 5.74 -10.61
C PRO A 45 -37.86 5.80 -12.13
N ALA A 46 -37.22 6.76 -12.79
CA ALA A 46 -37.31 6.98 -14.23
C ALA A 46 -36.40 6.01 -15.01
N HIS A 47 -36.98 5.33 -15.99
CA HIS A 47 -36.27 4.67 -17.11
C HIS A 47 -36.59 5.42 -18.41
N ALA A 48 -35.56 5.78 -19.17
CA ALA A 48 -35.57 6.08 -20.62
C ALA A 48 -34.10 6.30 -21.03
N HIS A 49 -33.55 5.89 -22.17
CA HIS A 49 -34.01 5.08 -23.30
C HIS A 49 -32.72 4.64 -24.02
N ALA A 50 -32.59 3.36 -24.35
CA ALA A 50 -31.63 2.87 -25.34
C ALA A 50 -32.25 3.00 -26.75
N LYS A 51 -31.44 3.43 -27.73
CA LYS A 51 -31.77 3.35 -29.16
C LYS A 51 -30.94 2.24 -29.82
N ASN A 52 -31.62 1.51 -30.70
CA ASN A 52 -31.25 0.31 -31.44
C ASN A 52 -29.97 0.44 -32.30
N ALA A 53 -29.26 -0.69 -32.44
CA ALA A 53 -28.62 -1.07 -33.69
C ALA A 53 -28.44 -2.60 -33.80
N HIS A 54 -29.05 -3.14 -34.85
CA HIS A 54 -28.72 -4.34 -35.65
C HIS A 54 -28.69 -5.78 -35.09
N GLN A 55 -29.58 -6.56 -35.71
CA GLN A 55 -29.61 -8.02 -35.80
C GLN A 55 -28.58 -8.57 -36.79
N SER A 56 -27.88 -9.63 -36.37
CA SER A 56 -27.60 -10.90 -37.09
C SER A 56 -26.98 -11.82 -36.02
N GLY A 57 -27.55 -12.96 -35.63
CA GLY A 57 -27.88 -14.12 -36.44
C GLY A 57 -26.87 -15.21 -36.09
N LEU A 58 -27.25 -16.17 -35.23
CA LEU A 58 -26.92 -17.61 -35.27
C LEU A 58 -27.20 -18.28 -33.91
N SER A 59 -28.18 -19.18 -33.92
CA SER A 59 -28.57 -20.06 -32.83
C SER A 59 -27.68 -21.31 -32.78
N LEU A 60 -27.35 -21.79 -31.59
CA LEU A 60 -27.02 -23.20 -31.38
C LEU A 60 -27.56 -23.66 -30.02
N HIS A 61 -28.48 -24.61 -30.09
CA HIS A 61 -29.00 -25.41 -28.99
C HIS A 61 -27.87 -26.23 -28.35
N GLN A 62 -27.82 -26.31 -27.01
CA GLN A 62 -27.26 -27.47 -26.34
C GLN A 62 -28.14 -27.89 -25.17
N ARG A 63 -28.52 -29.18 -25.23
CA ARG A 63 -29.49 -29.87 -24.41
C ARG A 63 -28.95 -30.15 -23.01
N GLN A 64 -29.85 -30.01 -22.04
CA GLN A 64 -29.79 -30.72 -20.76
C GLN A 64 -29.80 -32.23 -21.00
N THR A 65 -28.91 -32.96 -20.31
CA THR A 65 -29.21 -34.33 -19.87
C THR A 65 -28.72 -34.47 -18.43
N ALA A 66 -29.67 -34.62 -17.52
CA ALA A 66 -29.44 -35.08 -16.16
C ALA A 66 -29.39 -36.61 -16.19
N ASN A 67 -28.36 -37.20 -15.58
CA ASN A 67 -28.29 -38.64 -15.37
C ASN A 67 -28.42 -38.93 -13.88
N THR A 68 -29.54 -39.53 -13.52
CA THR A 68 -29.87 -40.04 -12.18
C THR A 68 -29.47 -41.50 -12.10
N ASN A 69 -28.68 -41.89 -11.10
CA ASN A 69 -28.66 -43.25 -10.59
C ASN A 69 -28.64 -43.20 -9.06
N GLY A 70 -29.73 -43.65 -8.45
CA GLY A 70 -29.87 -43.83 -7.02
C GLY A 70 -29.49 -45.25 -6.59
N ILE A 71 -28.91 -45.38 -5.39
CA ILE A 71 -28.94 -46.60 -4.59
C ILE A 71 -29.22 -46.21 -3.14
N HIS A 72 -30.14 -46.94 -2.51
CA HIS A 72 -30.79 -46.67 -1.23
C HIS A 72 -29.97 -47.03 0.03
N PHE A 73 -30.17 -46.17 1.04
CA PHE A 73 -30.16 -46.29 2.51
C PHE A 73 -29.89 -47.63 3.22
N LYS A 74 -29.13 -47.53 4.33
CA LYS A 74 -29.48 -48.12 5.64
C LYS A 74 -28.93 -47.25 6.80
N LYS A 75 -29.82 -46.80 7.69
CA LYS A 75 -29.51 -46.36 9.07
C LYS A 75 -29.54 -47.58 10.00
N PRO A 76 -28.91 -47.50 11.18
CA PRO A 76 -29.76 -47.56 12.38
C PRO A 76 -29.34 -46.60 13.50
N THR A 77 -30.28 -46.46 14.43
CA THR A 77 -30.40 -45.46 15.49
C THR A 77 -29.98 -46.03 16.86
N THR A 78 -29.43 -45.15 17.71
CA THR A 78 -29.51 -45.08 19.20
C THR A 78 -29.01 -46.24 20.08
N GLN A 79 -28.11 -45.95 21.02
CA GLN A 79 -28.45 -45.80 22.45
C GLN A 79 -27.27 -45.32 23.33
N VAL A 80 -27.67 -44.79 24.49
CA VAL A 80 -26.98 -44.01 25.53
C VAL A 80 -25.98 -44.83 26.37
N ARG A 81 -24.88 -44.20 26.85
CA ARG A 81 -24.27 -44.43 28.19
C ARG A 81 -23.15 -43.42 28.55
N LYS A 82 -23.35 -42.66 29.62
CA LYS A 82 -22.31 -42.21 30.60
C LYS A 82 -22.24 -43.31 31.69
N PRO A 83 -21.17 -43.49 32.53
CA PRO A 83 -20.45 -42.41 33.21
C PRO A 83 -18.97 -42.66 33.62
N ARG A 84 -18.43 -41.63 34.31
CA ARG A 84 -17.51 -41.64 35.48
C ARG A 84 -15.99 -41.40 35.32
N SER A 85 -15.59 -40.53 36.25
CA SER A 85 -14.31 -40.01 36.72
C SER A 85 -13.45 -41.01 37.52
N THR A 86 -12.12 -40.79 37.53
CA THR A 86 -11.19 -40.96 38.69
C THR A 86 -9.82 -40.32 38.35
N SER A 87 -9.40 -39.26 39.06
CA SER A 87 -8.26 -39.16 40.01
C SER A 87 -6.85 -39.43 39.44
N SER A 88 -5.94 -38.44 39.40
CA SER A 88 -4.95 -38.04 40.45
C SER A 88 -3.82 -39.06 40.72
N ALA A 89 -2.57 -38.65 40.40
CA ALA A 89 -1.29 -38.93 41.10
C ALA A 89 -0.16 -38.26 40.26
N ALA A 90 0.52 -37.18 40.67
CA ALA A 90 1.55 -37.03 41.71
C ALA A 90 2.93 -37.67 41.37
N LEU A 91 3.84 -36.79 40.93
CA LEU A 91 5.31 -36.66 41.12
C LEU A 91 6.13 -37.83 41.70
N SER A 92 7.30 -38.13 41.07
CA SER A 92 8.66 -37.93 41.65
C SER A 92 9.81 -38.58 40.83
N PRO A 93 11.09 -38.19 41.06
CA PRO A 93 12.13 -38.04 40.03
C PRO A 93 13.30 -39.04 40.12
N ILE A 94 14.33 -38.81 39.28
CA ILE A 94 15.78 -39.12 39.40
C ILE A 94 16.30 -39.81 38.12
N ALA A 95 17.26 -39.17 37.43
CA ALA A 95 18.62 -39.69 37.23
C ALA A 95 19.42 -38.82 36.23
N THR A 96 20.38 -38.11 36.80
CA THR A 96 21.51 -37.44 36.15
C THR A 96 22.40 -38.45 35.42
N ARG A 97 22.82 -38.17 34.19
CA ARG A 97 24.01 -38.82 33.60
C ARG A 97 24.82 -37.85 32.74
N GLN A 98 26.01 -37.53 33.25
CA GLN A 98 27.11 -36.90 32.54
C GLN A 98 27.55 -37.74 31.33
N LEU A 99 27.84 -37.08 30.21
CA LEU A 99 28.93 -37.49 29.31
C LEU A 99 29.69 -36.25 28.82
N ARG A 100 31.00 -36.28 29.10
CA ARG A 100 32.10 -35.54 28.43
C ARG A 100 31.99 -35.81 26.92
N GLY A 101 32.24 -34.91 25.97
CA GLY A 101 33.27 -33.90 25.85
C GLY A 101 33.96 -34.13 24.49
N ILE A 102 33.71 -33.28 23.50
CA ILE A 102 34.49 -33.22 22.25
C ILE A 102 34.79 -31.76 21.97
N ARG A 103 36.09 -31.44 21.92
CA ARG A 103 36.64 -30.13 21.58
C ARG A 103 36.47 -29.90 20.09
N SER A 104 35.94 -28.75 19.70
CA SER A 104 36.12 -28.20 18.36
C SER A 104 36.64 -26.78 18.48
N THR A 105 37.77 -26.53 17.82
CA THR A 105 38.59 -25.33 17.84
C THR A 105 37.90 -24.17 17.12
N THR A 106 37.49 -23.14 17.85
CA THR A 106 37.07 -21.84 17.29
C THR A 106 38.29 -20.97 17.04
N ILE A 107 38.50 -20.61 15.76
CA ILE A 107 39.41 -19.55 15.35
C ILE A 107 38.77 -18.22 15.78
N MET A 108 39.49 -17.47 16.63
CA MET A 108 39.14 -16.10 17.01
C MET A 108 39.44 -15.17 15.84
N ALA A 109 38.40 -14.64 15.20
CA ALA A 109 38.48 -13.44 14.39
C ALA A 109 37.89 -12.28 15.19
N SER A 110 38.75 -11.35 15.62
CA SER A 110 38.38 -10.13 16.32
C SER A 110 37.68 -9.17 15.36
N ALA A 111 36.37 -9.03 15.47
CA ALA A 111 35.63 -7.91 14.90
C ALA A 111 35.63 -6.76 15.91
N SER A 112 36.33 -5.68 15.60
CA SER A 112 36.22 -4.39 16.29
C SER A 112 34.79 -3.86 16.12
N ALA A 113 34.04 -3.84 17.21
CA ALA A 113 32.71 -3.25 17.26
C ALA A 113 32.81 -1.73 17.08
N SER A 114 32.47 -1.23 15.90
CA SER A 114 32.10 0.18 15.70
C SER A 114 30.70 0.38 16.26
N THR A 115 30.61 1.08 17.38
CA THR A 115 29.36 1.55 17.98
C THR A 115 28.77 2.69 17.16
N ASP A 116 28.07 2.37 16.08
CA ASP A 116 27.10 3.27 15.47
C ASP A 116 25.69 2.83 15.90
N SER A 117 25.26 3.34 17.05
CA SER A 117 23.85 3.29 17.44
C SER A 117 23.03 4.10 16.42
N PRO A 118 21.94 3.55 15.85
CA PRO A 118 21.11 4.33 14.93
C PRO A 118 20.40 5.42 15.72
N ALA A 119 20.77 6.67 15.44
CA ALA A 119 20.12 7.84 15.99
C ALA A 119 18.61 7.86 15.66
N GLY A 120 17.78 8.00 16.70
CA GLY A 120 16.43 8.53 16.62
C GLY A 120 15.33 7.55 16.19
N SER A 121 14.84 6.72 17.10
CA SER A 121 13.46 6.24 17.04
C SER A 121 12.62 7.00 18.08
N ASP A 122 11.72 7.87 17.61
CA ASP A 122 10.67 8.44 18.46
C ASP A 122 9.83 7.28 19.04
N PRO A 123 9.74 7.11 20.36
CA PRO A 123 8.93 6.04 20.96
C PRO A 123 7.43 6.14 20.63
N LEU A 124 6.95 7.32 20.22
CA LEU A 124 5.57 7.52 19.75
C LEU A 124 5.37 7.16 18.27
N HIS A 125 6.46 6.98 17.51
CA HIS A 125 6.43 6.73 16.07
C HIS A 125 7.62 5.84 15.66
N PRO A 126 7.56 4.53 15.91
CA PRO A 126 8.60 3.62 15.48
C PRO A 126 8.80 3.76 13.96
N LYS A 127 10.06 3.72 13.51
CA LYS A 127 10.41 3.85 12.08
C LYS A 127 9.82 2.67 11.30
N VAL A 128 8.60 2.83 10.80
CA VAL A 128 7.91 1.81 10.03
C VAL A 128 8.46 1.84 8.61
N ASN A 129 9.24 0.83 8.23
CA ASN A 129 9.82 0.75 6.89
C ASN A 129 8.82 0.10 5.92
N MET A 130 7.93 0.91 5.35
CA MET A 130 6.96 0.44 4.35
C MET A 130 7.67 0.03 3.05
N PRO A 131 7.49 -1.21 2.56
CA PRO A 131 8.02 -1.63 1.26
C PRO A 131 7.39 -0.83 0.12
N ARG A 132 8.14 -0.62 -0.97
CA ARG A 132 7.65 0.11 -2.15
C ARG A 132 6.60 -0.65 -2.95
N MET A 133 6.53 -1.96 -2.75
CA MET A 133 5.48 -2.83 -3.27
C MET A 133 4.89 -3.65 -2.13
N VAL A 134 3.57 -3.58 -1.96
CA VAL A 134 2.82 -4.22 -0.88
C VAL A 134 1.81 -5.18 -1.53
N TYR A 135 1.74 -6.41 -1.02
CA TYR A 135 0.85 -7.45 -1.53
C TYR A 135 -0.59 -7.22 -1.07
N GLY A 136 -1.48 -6.88 -1.99
CA GLY A 136 -2.90 -6.65 -1.72
C GLY A 136 -3.71 -7.95 -1.73
N THR A 137 -4.52 -8.16 -0.70
CA THR A 137 -5.28 -9.42 -0.48
C THR A 137 -6.73 -9.43 -0.98
N ALA A 138 -7.20 -8.32 -1.56
CA ALA A 138 -8.56 -8.20 -2.07
C ALA A 138 -8.88 -9.29 -3.11
N TRP A 139 -10.11 -9.81 -3.06
CA TRP A 139 -10.69 -10.75 -4.03
C TRP A 139 -10.02 -12.14 -4.12
N LYS A 140 -9.19 -12.51 -3.15
CA LYS A 140 -8.52 -13.82 -3.10
C LYS A 140 -9.38 -14.95 -2.52
N LYS A 141 -10.46 -14.60 -1.80
CA LYS A 141 -11.44 -15.55 -1.23
C LYS A 141 -10.75 -16.65 -0.39
N ASN A 142 -11.10 -17.91 -0.60
CA ASN A 142 -10.53 -19.06 0.10
C ASN A 142 -9.05 -19.31 -0.21
N ARG A 143 -8.50 -18.73 -1.28
CA ARG A 143 -7.07 -18.85 -1.62
C ARG A 143 -6.18 -17.86 -0.88
N THR A 144 -6.74 -16.99 -0.02
CA THR A 144 -6.01 -15.90 0.63
C THR A 144 -4.79 -16.42 1.41
N ALA A 145 -4.95 -17.47 2.23
CA ALA A 145 -3.85 -17.99 3.05
C ALA A 145 -2.68 -18.50 2.20
N ASP A 146 -2.96 -19.33 1.19
CA ASP A 146 -1.93 -19.88 0.30
C ASP A 146 -1.24 -18.78 -0.52
N LEU A 147 -1.99 -17.81 -1.00
CA LEU A 147 -1.45 -16.70 -1.78
C LEU A 147 -0.60 -15.74 -0.94
N VAL A 148 -0.97 -15.48 0.31
CA VAL A 148 -0.17 -14.68 1.25
C VAL A 148 1.12 -15.41 1.60
N TYR A 149 1.04 -16.69 1.96
CA TYR A 149 2.22 -17.52 2.21
C TYR A 149 3.16 -17.54 1.00
N GLN A 150 2.62 -17.74 -0.20
CA GLN A 150 3.41 -17.74 -1.42
C GLN A 150 4.05 -16.38 -1.69
N ALA A 151 3.33 -15.27 -1.50
CA ALA A 151 3.87 -13.94 -1.70
C ALA A 151 5.06 -13.67 -0.76
N ILE A 152 4.94 -14.03 0.51
CA ILE A 152 6.04 -13.89 1.49
C ILE A 152 7.26 -14.72 1.06
N LYS A 153 7.02 -15.97 0.61
CA LYS A 153 8.06 -16.87 0.11
C LYS A 153 8.78 -16.32 -1.13
N GLU A 154 8.07 -15.64 -2.03
CA GLU A 154 8.67 -15.00 -3.21
C GLU A 154 9.31 -13.64 -2.92
N GLY A 155 9.30 -13.17 -1.67
CA GLY A 155 10.05 -11.96 -1.25
C GLY A 155 9.20 -10.78 -0.83
N PHE A 156 7.87 -10.84 -0.90
CA PHE A 156 7.04 -9.75 -0.36
C PHE A 156 7.26 -9.62 1.15
N ARG A 157 7.41 -8.38 1.59
CA ARG A 157 7.51 -8.01 3.02
C ARG A 157 6.39 -7.08 3.48
N GLY A 158 5.54 -6.61 2.57
CA GLY A 158 4.36 -5.82 2.90
C GLY A 158 3.09 -6.56 2.52
N ILE A 159 2.13 -6.65 3.44
CA ILE A 159 0.81 -7.28 3.22
C ILE A 159 -0.29 -6.28 3.55
N ASP A 160 -1.22 -6.07 2.61
CA ASP A 160 -2.39 -5.21 2.75
C ASP A 160 -3.69 -6.03 2.73
N THR A 161 -4.51 -5.85 3.76
CA THR A 161 -5.83 -6.45 3.91
C THR A 161 -6.84 -5.42 4.42
N ALA A 162 -8.04 -5.84 4.83
CA ALA A 162 -9.03 -4.97 5.46
C ALA A 162 -10.02 -5.77 6.31
N ALA A 163 -10.54 -5.16 7.38
CA ALA A 163 -11.74 -5.62 8.07
C ALA A 163 -12.98 -5.30 7.22
N MET A 164 -13.14 -6.03 6.10
CA MET A 164 -14.30 -5.96 5.20
C MET A 164 -14.51 -7.31 4.53
N LYS A 165 -15.38 -8.14 5.11
CA LYS A 165 -15.56 -9.56 4.70
C LYS A 165 -15.98 -9.74 3.24
N ARG A 166 -16.58 -8.70 2.64
CA ARG A 166 -17.03 -8.73 1.24
C ARG A 166 -15.88 -8.97 0.26
N HIS A 167 -14.71 -8.36 0.50
CA HIS A 167 -13.58 -8.40 -0.43
C HIS A 167 -12.31 -9.02 0.17
N TYR A 168 -12.22 -9.09 1.50
CA TYR A 168 -11.01 -9.48 2.22
C TYR A 168 -11.30 -10.59 3.24
N SER A 169 -10.23 -11.26 3.66
CA SER A 169 -10.26 -12.22 4.77
C SER A 169 -9.01 -12.03 5.63
N GLU A 170 -9.13 -11.26 6.71
CA GLU A 170 -8.02 -11.05 7.66
C GLU A 170 -7.60 -12.36 8.33
N GLU A 171 -8.55 -13.23 8.66
CA GLU A 171 -8.27 -14.54 9.27
C GLU A 171 -7.36 -15.40 8.39
N LEU A 172 -7.71 -15.54 7.09
CA LEU A 172 -6.86 -16.27 6.14
C LEU A 172 -5.56 -15.52 5.84
N THR A 173 -5.54 -14.19 5.92
CA THR A 173 -4.31 -13.40 5.80
C THR A 173 -3.36 -13.71 6.94
N GLY A 174 -3.85 -13.69 8.19
CA GLY A 174 -3.11 -14.05 9.38
C GLY A 174 -2.61 -15.49 9.35
N GLU A 175 -3.42 -16.42 8.84
CA GLU A 175 -3.02 -17.81 8.64
C GLU A 175 -1.83 -17.96 7.69
N GLY A 176 -1.85 -17.28 6.54
CA GLY A 176 -0.72 -17.27 5.60
C GLY A 176 0.56 -16.70 6.23
N ILE A 177 0.43 -15.64 7.04
CA ILE A 177 1.54 -15.02 7.78
C ILE A 177 2.11 -15.99 8.83
N ARG A 178 1.26 -16.56 9.69
CA ARG A 178 1.68 -17.52 10.73
C ARG A 178 2.40 -18.73 10.14
N ARG A 179 1.90 -19.26 9.02
CA ARG A 179 2.57 -20.34 8.28
C ARG A 179 3.97 -19.94 7.83
N ALA A 180 4.15 -18.75 7.24
CA ALA A 180 5.46 -18.31 6.78
C ALA A 180 6.44 -18.09 7.95
N ILE A 181 5.97 -17.57 9.07
CA ILE A 181 6.77 -17.41 10.30
C ILE A 181 7.15 -18.78 10.87
N LYS A 182 6.18 -19.70 10.99
CA LYS A 182 6.40 -21.06 11.50
C LYS A 182 7.40 -21.85 10.66
N ASP A 183 7.37 -21.70 9.34
CA ASP A 183 8.31 -22.32 8.42
C ASP A 183 9.69 -21.64 8.40
N GLY A 184 9.90 -20.58 9.20
CA GLY A 184 11.16 -19.87 9.31
C GLY A 184 11.51 -19.02 8.07
N ILE A 185 10.53 -18.67 7.24
CA ILE A 185 10.75 -17.88 6.01
C ILE A 185 10.99 -16.40 6.36
N VAL A 186 10.30 -15.91 7.39
CA VAL A 186 10.40 -14.54 7.91
C VAL A 186 10.14 -14.49 9.41
N THR A 187 10.56 -13.44 10.08
CA THR A 187 10.06 -13.08 11.42
C THR A 187 8.92 -12.06 11.34
N ARG A 188 8.21 -11.82 12.46
CA ARG A 188 7.16 -10.79 12.49
C ARG A 188 7.72 -9.40 12.21
N GLU A 189 8.92 -9.10 12.68
CA GLU A 189 9.58 -7.80 12.57
C GLU A 189 9.98 -7.46 11.13
N GLU A 190 10.18 -8.48 10.28
CA GLU A 190 10.48 -8.31 8.86
C GLU A 190 9.25 -8.00 8.01
N LEU A 191 8.05 -8.11 8.57
CA LEU A 191 6.79 -7.85 7.88
C LEU A 191 6.20 -6.48 8.22
N TYR A 192 5.73 -5.80 7.18
CA TYR A 192 4.83 -4.65 7.26
C TYR A 192 3.39 -5.13 7.03
N ILE A 193 2.59 -5.16 8.09
CA ILE A 193 1.18 -5.57 8.02
C ILE A 193 0.28 -4.35 8.08
N GLN A 194 -0.56 -4.21 7.05
CA GLN A 194 -1.52 -3.13 6.91
C GLN A 194 -2.94 -3.67 6.80
N THR A 195 -3.87 -3.13 7.59
CA THR A 195 -5.30 -3.42 7.48
C THR A 195 -6.12 -2.13 7.49
N LYS A 196 -7.44 -2.25 7.37
CA LYS A 196 -8.35 -1.12 7.29
C LYS A 196 -9.56 -1.27 8.21
N TYR A 197 -9.89 -0.20 8.91
CA TYR A 197 -11.23 0.02 9.45
C TYR A 197 -12.14 0.48 8.32
N THR A 198 -13.27 -0.18 8.13
CA THR A 198 -14.22 0.13 7.06
C THR A 198 -15.46 0.82 7.64
N PRO A 199 -15.64 2.12 7.41
CA PRO A 199 -16.90 2.80 7.71
C PRO A 199 -18.07 2.12 7.01
N HIS A 200 -19.19 1.99 7.71
CA HIS A 200 -20.40 1.35 7.17
C HIS A 200 -20.18 -0.08 6.66
N ASP A 201 -19.27 -0.85 7.28
CA ASP A 201 -19.15 -2.27 6.97
C ASP A 201 -20.49 -2.99 7.17
N ASP A 202 -20.79 -3.95 6.29
CA ASP A 202 -22.04 -4.71 6.30
C ASP A 202 -22.29 -5.37 7.67
N ALA A 203 -21.23 -5.74 8.41
CA ALA A 203 -21.36 -6.30 9.76
C ALA A 203 -21.90 -5.29 10.79
N PHE A 204 -21.47 -4.02 10.73
CA PHE A 204 -21.99 -2.98 11.64
C PHE A 204 -23.41 -2.58 11.28
N LEU A 205 -23.74 -2.58 9.98
CA LEU A 205 -25.10 -2.31 9.50
C LEU A 205 -26.07 -3.45 9.84
N ALA A 206 -25.59 -4.70 9.91
CA ALA A 206 -26.40 -5.86 10.27
C ALA A 206 -26.78 -5.90 11.76
N GLU A 207 -25.90 -5.43 12.64
CA GLU A 207 -26.10 -5.49 14.10
C GLU A 207 -25.87 -4.12 14.77
N PRO A 208 -26.65 -3.08 14.42
CA PRO A 208 -26.41 -1.71 14.88
C PRO A 208 -26.55 -1.55 16.41
N ALA A 209 -27.34 -2.43 17.05
CA ALA A 209 -27.50 -2.43 18.50
C ALA A 209 -26.23 -2.85 19.26
N LEU A 210 -25.36 -3.65 18.65
CA LEU A 210 -24.07 -4.04 19.25
C LEU A 210 -23.00 -2.96 19.08
N TYR A 211 -23.14 -2.12 18.06
CA TYR A 211 -22.17 -1.08 17.72
C TYR A 211 -22.85 0.29 17.55
N PRO A 212 -23.46 0.82 18.63
CA PRO A 212 -24.34 1.99 18.56
C PRO A 212 -23.60 3.31 18.24
N THR A 213 -22.27 3.35 18.38
CA THR A 213 -21.45 4.54 18.11
C THR A 213 -20.32 4.23 17.14
N ILE A 214 -19.83 5.24 16.41
CA ILE A 214 -18.66 5.11 15.54
C ILE A 214 -17.45 4.64 16.36
N THR A 215 -17.26 5.21 17.55
CA THR A 215 -16.22 4.77 18.48
C THR A 215 -16.33 3.26 18.78
N SER A 216 -17.53 2.73 19.07
CA SER A 216 -17.72 1.29 19.33
C SER A 216 -17.43 0.41 18.11
N GLN A 217 -17.73 0.89 16.90
CA GLN A 217 -17.41 0.22 15.63
C GLN A 217 -15.89 0.15 15.41
N VAL A 218 -15.19 1.26 15.65
CA VAL A 218 -13.72 1.32 15.57
C VAL A 218 -13.10 0.35 16.56
N LEU A 219 -13.50 0.38 17.84
CA LEU A 219 -12.98 -0.53 18.87
C LEU A 219 -13.17 -2.00 18.47
N ALA A 220 -14.37 -2.37 18.00
CA ALA A 220 -14.68 -3.72 17.56
C ALA A 220 -13.84 -4.14 16.34
N SER A 221 -13.73 -3.27 15.34
CA SER A 221 -12.91 -3.52 14.14
C SER A 221 -11.46 -3.76 14.52
N VAL A 222 -10.85 -2.85 15.27
CA VAL A 222 -9.43 -2.93 15.66
C VAL A 222 -9.16 -4.18 16.48
N THR A 223 -10.04 -4.50 17.44
CA THR A 223 -9.94 -5.71 18.25
C THR A 223 -9.99 -6.97 17.37
N SER A 224 -10.93 -7.02 16.42
CA SER A 224 -11.05 -8.16 15.51
C SER A 224 -9.83 -8.30 14.59
N SER A 225 -9.30 -7.19 14.06
CA SER A 225 -8.12 -7.19 13.21
C SER A 225 -6.87 -7.66 13.95
N LEU A 226 -6.64 -7.18 15.17
CA LEU A 226 -5.51 -7.59 16.01
C LEU A 226 -5.55 -9.10 16.31
N ARG A 227 -6.75 -9.65 16.56
CA ARG A 227 -6.94 -11.09 16.75
C ARG A 227 -6.70 -11.88 15.46
N ASN A 228 -7.34 -11.47 14.37
CA ASN A 228 -7.29 -12.22 13.10
C ASN A 228 -5.87 -12.23 12.51
N LEU A 229 -5.13 -11.12 12.68
CA LEU A 229 -3.77 -10.92 12.18
C LEU A 229 -2.70 -11.21 13.25
N ALA A 230 -3.07 -11.88 14.34
CA ALA A 230 -2.12 -12.33 15.34
C ALA A 230 -1.06 -13.23 14.69
N HIS A 231 0.20 -12.96 15.02
CA HIS A 231 1.37 -13.60 14.40
C HIS A 231 1.86 -14.83 15.18
N SER A 232 1.26 -15.09 16.34
CA SER A 232 1.54 -16.19 17.24
C SER A 232 0.23 -16.70 17.83
N ASP A 233 0.17 -18.00 18.12
CA ASP A 233 -0.93 -18.63 18.86
C ASP A 233 -0.71 -18.57 20.39
N SER A 234 0.32 -17.85 20.85
CA SER A 234 0.63 -17.67 22.28
C SER A 234 -0.46 -16.96 23.04
N GLU A 235 -0.63 -17.32 24.31
CA GLU A 235 -1.54 -16.59 25.23
C GLU A 235 -1.07 -15.17 25.54
N GLU A 236 0.24 -14.90 25.40
CA GLU A 236 0.79 -13.54 25.43
C GLU A 236 0.43 -12.81 24.13
N ASP A 237 -0.48 -11.84 24.22
CA ASP A 237 -0.90 -11.01 23.09
C ASP A 237 0.14 -9.92 22.78
N THR A 238 1.17 -10.30 22.04
CA THR A 238 2.21 -9.39 21.51
C THR A 238 1.85 -8.82 20.14
N SER A 239 0.63 -9.08 19.65
CA SER A 239 0.25 -8.78 18.26
C SER A 239 0.15 -7.29 18.01
N TYR A 240 0.79 -6.83 16.94
CA TYR A 240 0.72 -5.44 16.49
C TYR A 240 0.49 -5.36 14.99
N ILE A 241 0.01 -4.21 14.52
CA ILE A 241 -0.21 -3.86 13.11
C ILE A 241 0.66 -2.64 12.80
N ASP A 242 1.32 -2.66 11.64
CA ASP A 242 2.25 -1.60 11.25
C ASP A 242 1.52 -0.33 10.77
N CYS A 243 0.41 -0.51 10.06
CA CYS A 243 -0.45 0.60 9.66
C CYS A 243 -1.92 0.20 9.66
N LEU A 244 -2.78 1.02 10.29
CA LEU A 244 -4.22 0.88 10.17
C LEU A 244 -4.79 2.06 9.39
N ILE A 245 -5.46 1.75 8.29
CA ILE A 245 -6.02 2.74 7.37
C ILE A 245 -7.52 2.89 7.62
N MET A 246 -8.02 4.13 7.69
CA MET A 246 -9.45 4.37 7.52
C MET A 246 -9.81 4.17 6.04
N HIS A 247 -10.67 3.21 5.72
CA HIS A 247 -10.89 2.77 4.33
C HIS A 247 -11.52 3.85 3.43
N SER A 248 -12.29 4.77 4.01
CA SER A 248 -12.81 5.98 3.36
C SER A 248 -13.17 7.02 4.41
N PRO A 249 -13.26 8.32 4.07
CA PRO A 249 -13.99 9.27 4.89
C PRO A 249 -15.47 8.86 5.05
N PHE A 250 -16.11 9.34 6.11
CA PHE A 250 -17.57 9.37 6.20
C PHE A 250 -18.12 10.51 5.33
N PRO A 251 -19.39 10.43 4.88
CA PRO A 251 -20.02 11.56 4.19
C PRO A 251 -20.03 12.86 5.01
N ASP A 252 -20.13 12.75 6.33
CA ASP A 252 -19.98 13.87 7.25
C ASP A 252 -18.53 13.91 7.79
N PRO A 253 -17.79 15.02 7.58
CA PRO A 253 -16.45 15.20 8.13
C PRO A 253 -16.37 15.07 9.66
N VAL A 254 -17.44 15.39 10.39
CA VAL A 254 -17.49 15.25 11.86
C VAL A 254 -17.36 13.78 12.26
N PHE A 255 -18.02 12.88 11.54
CA PHE A 255 -17.92 11.43 11.76
C PHE A 255 -16.57 10.86 11.35
N THR A 256 -15.96 11.41 10.30
CA THR A 256 -14.57 11.10 9.93
C THR A 256 -13.62 11.43 11.08
N LEU A 257 -13.80 12.58 11.70
CA LEU A 257 -12.97 13.02 12.82
C LEU A 257 -13.23 12.23 14.11
N GLU A 258 -14.48 11.85 14.40
CA GLU A 258 -14.78 10.93 15.52
C GLU A 258 -14.06 9.60 15.33
N ALA A 259 -14.17 8.99 14.15
CA ALA A 259 -13.49 7.74 13.84
C ALA A 259 -11.97 7.88 13.91
N TRP A 260 -11.40 8.98 13.40
CA TRP A 260 -9.96 9.24 13.48
C TRP A 260 -9.49 9.38 14.93
N THR A 261 -10.26 10.09 15.76
CA THR A 261 -10.00 10.26 17.19
C THR A 261 -10.01 8.92 17.94
N ALA A 262 -10.92 8.02 17.57
CA ALA A 262 -10.94 6.66 18.11
C ALA A 262 -9.71 5.85 17.64
N LEU A 263 -9.34 5.93 16.35
CA LEU A 263 -8.19 5.21 15.80
C LEU A 263 -6.85 5.64 16.42
N GLN A 264 -6.64 6.95 16.63
CA GLN A 264 -5.37 7.44 17.20
C GLN A 264 -5.14 6.98 18.64
N SER A 265 -6.19 6.56 19.37
CA SER A 265 -6.06 6.01 20.73
C SER A 265 -5.28 4.69 20.78
N PHE A 266 -5.15 4.00 19.65
CA PHE A 266 -4.37 2.76 19.51
C PHE A 266 -2.91 3.00 19.06
N VAL A 267 -2.44 4.24 18.98
CA VAL A 267 -1.08 4.58 18.54
C VAL A 267 -0.26 5.10 19.71
N PRO A 268 1.01 4.67 19.89
CA PRO A 268 1.75 3.69 19.08
C PRO A 268 1.54 2.22 19.50
N HIS A 269 0.77 2.00 20.57
CA HIS A 269 0.68 0.69 21.22
C HIS A 269 -0.34 -0.18 20.50
N ARG A 270 0.08 -1.35 19.98
CA ARG A 270 -0.69 -2.26 19.10
C ARG A 270 -0.81 -1.80 17.65
N ILE A 271 -0.97 -0.51 17.37
CA ILE A 271 -0.95 0.06 16.01
C ILE A 271 0.20 1.07 15.89
N ARG A 272 1.15 0.84 14.99
CA ARG A 272 2.34 1.70 14.87
C ARG A 272 2.07 3.02 14.15
N SER A 273 1.17 3.03 13.17
CA SER A 273 0.86 4.21 12.36
C SER A 273 -0.56 4.17 11.79
N LEU A 274 -1.06 5.32 11.34
CA LEU A 274 -2.38 5.45 10.71
C LEU A 274 -2.27 5.95 9.27
N GLY A 275 -3.25 5.57 8.46
CA GLY A 275 -3.46 6.14 7.14
C GLY A 275 -4.93 6.33 6.82
N ILE A 276 -5.22 6.89 5.65
CA ILE A 276 -6.59 7.04 5.16
C ILE A 276 -6.63 6.76 3.65
N SER A 277 -7.72 6.14 3.20
CA SER A 277 -7.93 5.74 1.83
C SER A 277 -9.14 6.45 1.23
N ASN A 278 -9.24 6.50 -0.09
CA ASN A 278 -10.34 7.10 -0.84
C ASN A 278 -10.65 8.55 -0.44
N ILE A 279 -9.62 9.33 -0.11
CA ILE A 279 -9.75 10.71 0.37
C ILE A 279 -9.32 11.71 -0.70
N THR A 280 -9.97 12.87 -0.76
CA THR A 280 -9.54 13.99 -1.58
C THR A 280 -8.57 14.92 -0.83
N LEU A 281 -7.81 15.74 -1.57
CA LEU A 281 -6.92 16.72 -0.94
C LEU A 281 -7.67 17.70 0.01
N PRO A 282 -8.82 18.30 -0.36
CA PRO A 282 -9.56 19.17 0.56
C PRO A 282 -10.03 18.46 1.84
N GLU A 283 -10.52 17.23 1.74
CA GLU A 283 -10.94 16.44 2.91
C GLU A 283 -9.74 16.11 3.81
N LEU A 284 -8.60 15.76 3.22
CA LEU A 284 -7.37 15.49 3.98
C LEU A 284 -6.88 16.75 4.70
N GLN A 285 -6.86 17.90 4.01
CA GLN A 285 -6.50 19.19 4.59
C GLN A 285 -7.43 19.58 5.73
N TYR A 286 -8.74 19.33 5.58
CA TYR A 286 -9.72 19.55 6.64
C TYR A 286 -9.42 18.68 7.88
N LEU A 287 -9.20 17.38 7.68
CA LEU A 287 -8.88 16.44 8.75
C LEU A 287 -7.62 16.88 9.51
N VAL A 288 -6.51 17.11 8.81
CA VAL A 288 -5.22 17.40 9.45
C VAL A 288 -5.10 18.82 10.03
N ALA A 289 -6.04 19.72 9.69
CA ALA A 289 -6.10 21.06 10.27
C ALA A 289 -6.80 21.07 11.64
N ASP A 290 -7.58 20.05 11.99
CA ASP A 290 -8.26 20.00 13.28
C ASP A 290 -7.26 19.73 14.42
N PRO A 291 -7.26 20.55 15.50
CA PRO A 291 -6.30 20.42 16.59
C PRO A 291 -6.42 19.12 17.39
N ARG A 292 -7.53 18.37 17.26
CA ARG A 292 -7.70 17.04 17.88
C ARG A 292 -6.89 15.96 17.19
N VAL A 293 -6.49 16.17 15.93
CA VAL A 293 -5.67 15.23 15.16
C VAL A 293 -4.21 15.34 15.62
N THR A 294 -3.84 14.47 16.56
CA THR A 294 -2.48 14.42 17.11
C THR A 294 -1.60 13.38 16.42
N VAL A 295 -2.22 12.35 15.81
CA VAL A 295 -1.56 11.35 14.99
C VAL A 295 -1.84 11.66 13.52
N TYR A 296 -0.79 12.04 12.81
CA TYR A 296 -0.86 12.42 11.39
C TYR A 296 -0.93 11.17 10.48
N PRO A 297 -1.70 11.19 9.38
CA PRO A 297 -1.73 10.10 8.42
C PRO A 297 -0.36 9.91 7.73
N THR A 298 0.25 8.74 7.92
CA THR A 298 1.52 8.35 7.28
C THR A 298 1.32 7.68 5.93
N VAL A 299 0.11 7.18 5.65
CA VAL A 299 -0.24 6.56 4.37
C VAL A 299 -1.53 7.18 3.81
N ILE A 300 -1.48 7.62 2.56
CA ILE A 300 -2.66 8.01 1.78
C ILE A 300 -2.82 6.98 0.67
N GLN A 301 -3.85 6.14 0.77
CA GLN A 301 -4.06 5.04 -0.16
C GLN A 301 -5.21 5.34 -1.14
N ASN A 302 -4.91 5.65 -2.40
CA ASN A 302 -5.92 6.04 -3.39
C ASN A 302 -5.78 5.27 -4.71
N ARG A 303 -6.84 5.35 -5.53
CA ARG A 303 -6.83 4.79 -6.88
C ARG A 303 -5.82 5.56 -7.73
N PHE A 304 -4.83 4.87 -8.27
CA PHE A 304 -3.88 5.46 -9.20
C PHE A 304 -4.39 5.26 -10.63
N ARG A 305 -5.25 6.16 -11.12
CA ARG A 305 -5.84 6.06 -12.46
C ARG A 305 -5.99 7.41 -13.16
N ARG A 306 -5.94 7.41 -14.50
CA ARG A 306 -6.13 8.62 -15.31
C ARG A 306 -7.47 9.32 -15.04
N ALA A 307 -8.56 8.53 -15.03
CA ALA A 307 -9.90 9.04 -14.77
C ALA A 307 -10.07 9.59 -13.35
N GLU A 308 -9.20 9.22 -12.41
CA GLU A 308 -9.25 9.67 -11.03
C GLU A 308 -8.40 10.95 -10.89
N ARG A 309 -9.05 12.11 -11.00
CA ARG A 309 -8.42 13.44 -10.76
C ARG A 309 -7.07 13.62 -11.47
N ARG A 310 -6.92 13.03 -12.66
CA ARG A 310 -5.67 13.01 -13.44
C ARG A 310 -4.50 12.40 -12.65
N TRP A 311 -4.61 11.13 -12.29
CA TRP A 311 -3.59 10.39 -11.52
C TRP A 311 -3.36 10.96 -10.11
N ASP A 312 -4.40 11.56 -9.54
CA ASP A 312 -4.40 12.18 -8.22
C ASP A 312 -3.21 13.14 -7.99
N PHE A 313 -2.81 13.86 -9.05
CA PHE A 313 -1.56 14.62 -9.09
C PHE A 313 -1.41 15.59 -7.91
N GLU A 314 -2.43 16.40 -7.63
CA GLU A 314 -2.37 17.40 -6.54
C GLU A 314 -2.21 16.73 -5.17
N LEU A 315 -2.87 15.60 -4.92
CA LEU A 315 -2.74 14.88 -3.66
C LEU A 315 -1.36 14.22 -3.53
N ARG A 316 -0.84 13.61 -4.61
CA ARG A 316 0.53 13.06 -4.65
C ARG A 316 1.56 14.16 -4.41
N ARG A 317 1.40 15.30 -5.08
CA ARG A 317 2.27 16.47 -4.91
C ARG A 317 2.20 16.99 -3.49
N TRP A 318 1.01 17.05 -2.89
CA TRP A 318 0.87 17.43 -1.49
C TRP A 318 1.59 16.44 -0.56
N CYS A 319 1.44 15.13 -0.75
CA CYS A 319 2.17 14.13 0.03
C CYS A 319 3.70 14.29 -0.11
N ALA A 320 4.18 14.54 -1.34
CA ALA A 320 5.58 14.79 -1.62
C ALA A 320 6.08 16.12 -1.01
N ASN A 321 5.26 17.17 -1.01
CA ASN A 321 5.60 18.49 -0.46
C ASN A 321 5.47 18.55 1.06
N GLN A 322 4.60 17.77 1.69
CA GLN A 322 4.63 17.62 3.16
C GLN A 322 5.94 16.98 3.64
N ASN A 323 6.74 16.37 2.75
CA ASN A 323 8.12 16.00 3.05
C ASN A 323 9.10 17.19 3.08
N SER A 324 8.67 18.43 2.77
CA SER A 324 9.44 19.66 2.91
C SER A 324 8.99 20.53 4.10
N THR A 325 7.72 20.47 4.50
CA THR A 325 7.20 21.13 5.71
C THR A 325 7.09 20.12 6.86
N ARG A 326 8.14 20.04 7.68
CA ARG A 326 8.21 19.19 8.89
C ARG A 326 6.98 19.38 9.79
N TRP A 327 6.06 18.41 9.84
CA TRP A 327 5.22 18.22 11.02
C TRP A 327 6.07 17.56 12.10
N LYS A 328 6.39 18.28 13.18
CA LYS A 328 7.27 17.83 14.27
C LYS A 328 8.64 17.24 13.86
N GLY A 329 9.16 17.58 12.69
CA GLY A 329 10.53 17.22 12.36
C GLY A 329 10.74 16.01 11.42
N GLU A 330 9.69 15.40 10.87
CA GLU A 330 9.84 14.16 10.09
C GLU A 330 9.09 14.17 8.75
N LYS A 331 9.69 13.52 7.73
CA LYS A 331 9.05 13.20 6.44
C LYS A 331 8.07 12.05 6.68
N ARG A 332 6.76 12.24 6.46
CA ARG A 332 5.79 11.28 7.01
C ARG A 332 4.81 10.64 6.05
N THR A 333 4.38 11.29 4.96
CA THR A 333 3.24 10.77 4.20
C THR A 333 3.64 10.10 2.89
N ARG A 334 3.40 8.78 2.80
CA ARG A 334 3.54 8.00 1.58
C ARG A 334 2.21 7.95 0.83
N TYR A 335 2.26 8.24 -0.46
CA TYR A 335 1.14 7.95 -1.34
C TYR A 335 1.22 6.49 -1.79
N GLN A 336 0.14 5.73 -1.59
CA GLN A 336 0.02 4.34 -1.98
C GLN A 336 -1.08 4.17 -3.04
N GLY A 337 -0.70 3.71 -4.23
CA GLY A 337 -1.60 3.50 -5.35
C GLY A 337 -2.17 2.09 -5.42
N PHE A 338 -3.49 1.97 -5.59
CA PHE A 338 -4.14 0.72 -6.01
C PHE A 338 -4.85 0.85 -7.36
N TRP A 339 -5.17 -0.30 -7.97
CA TRP A 339 -5.68 -0.38 -9.35
C TRP A 339 -4.73 0.22 -10.40
N THR A 340 -3.43 0.16 -10.13
CA THR A 340 -2.35 0.67 -10.98
C THR A 340 -2.32 0.03 -12.37
N LEU A 341 -2.57 -1.29 -12.47
CA LEU A 341 -2.69 -2.00 -13.74
C LEU A 341 -4.14 -2.09 -14.23
N THR A 342 -5.01 -2.76 -13.47
CA THR A 342 -6.38 -3.09 -13.89
C THR A 342 -7.25 -1.85 -14.12
N GLY A 343 -6.97 -0.78 -13.39
CA GLY A 343 -7.63 0.51 -13.56
C GLY A 343 -7.25 1.28 -14.82
N ASN A 344 -6.15 0.87 -15.48
CA ASN A 344 -5.51 1.62 -16.56
C ASN A 344 -5.20 0.73 -17.78
N ARG A 345 -5.94 -0.37 -17.98
CA ARG A 345 -5.67 -1.37 -19.04
C ARG A 345 -5.59 -0.78 -20.46
N GLY A 346 -6.28 0.32 -20.73
CA GLY A 346 -6.22 1.01 -22.02
C GLY A 346 -5.09 2.02 -22.16
N ASP A 347 -4.41 2.39 -21.07
CA ASP A 347 -3.48 3.51 -21.04
C ASP A 347 -2.01 3.04 -21.07
N TRP A 348 -1.55 2.23 -20.12
CA TRP A 348 -0.12 1.90 -20.00
C TRP A 348 0.47 0.99 -21.10
N PRO A 349 -0.23 -0.04 -21.65
CA PRO A 349 0.38 -0.94 -22.64
C PRO A 349 0.63 -0.27 -23.99
N THR A 350 -0.01 0.87 -24.26
CA THR A 350 0.07 1.59 -25.54
C THR A 350 1.12 2.70 -25.51
N GLN A 351 1.70 3.01 -24.35
CA GLN A 351 2.68 4.08 -24.22
C GLN A 351 4.03 3.67 -24.81
N LYS A 352 4.58 4.50 -25.71
CA LYS A 352 5.90 4.29 -26.31
C LYS A 352 6.98 4.12 -25.23
N PHE A 353 6.97 4.97 -24.20
CA PHE A 353 7.95 4.93 -23.12
C PHE A 353 7.88 3.67 -22.26
N VAL A 354 6.71 3.02 -22.13
CA VAL A 354 6.60 1.74 -21.40
C VAL A 354 7.24 0.62 -22.21
N ARG A 355 6.98 0.58 -23.51
CA ARG A 355 7.55 -0.40 -24.43
C ARG A 355 9.06 -0.23 -24.60
N GLU A 356 9.52 1.02 -24.74
CA GLU A 356 10.94 1.35 -24.81
C GLU A 356 11.67 0.90 -23.54
N LEU A 357 11.13 1.21 -22.35
CA LEU A 357 11.71 0.76 -21.10
C LEU A 357 11.72 -0.77 -21.00
N ALA A 358 10.61 -1.43 -21.36
CA ALA A 358 10.50 -2.88 -21.29
C ALA A 358 11.48 -3.62 -22.21
N ALA A 359 11.77 -3.04 -23.38
CA ALA A 359 12.74 -3.60 -24.33
C ALA A 359 14.20 -3.33 -23.91
N ALA A 360 14.47 -2.18 -23.28
CA ALA A 360 15.83 -1.74 -22.99
C ALA A 360 16.43 -2.31 -21.70
N VAL A 361 15.60 -2.66 -20.72
CA VAL A 361 16.08 -3.23 -19.45
C VAL A 361 16.70 -4.60 -19.71
N PRO A 362 17.87 -4.94 -19.15
CA PRO A 362 18.48 -6.24 -19.37
C PRO A 362 17.60 -7.41 -18.86
N LYS A 363 17.73 -8.56 -19.52
CA LYS A 363 16.91 -9.76 -19.26
C LYS A 363 17.25 -10.43 -17.93
N SER A 364 18.51 -10.34 -17.49
CA SER A 364 18.98 -10.93 -16.24
C SER A 364 19.71 -9.93 -15.36
N THR A 365 19.79 -10.24 -14.07
CA THR A 365 20.60 -9.48 -13.11
C THR A 365 22.09 -9.52 -13.46
N GLN A 366 22.58 -10.63 -14.01
CA GLN A 366 23.98 -10.78 -14.43
C GLN A 366 24.36 -9.80 -15.55
N ASP A 367 23.44 -9.58 -16.50
CA ASP A 367 23.64 -8.59 -17.56
C ASP A 367 23.72 -7.16 -16.99
N VAL A 368 22.92 -6.86 -15.95
CA VAL A 368 23.00 -5.56 -15.25
C VAL A 368 24.35 -5.42 -14.54
N GLU A 369 24.81 -6.47 -13.85
CA GLU A 369 26.09 -6.47 -13.13
C GLU A 369 27.29 -6.30 -14.09
N ALA A 370 27.25 -6.93 -15.26
CA ALA A 370 28.27 -6.74 -16.30
C ALA A 370 28.34 -5.28 -16.76
N LEU A 371 27.19 -4.65 -17.04
CA LEU A 371 27.13 -3.23 -17.44
C LEU A 371 27.58 -2.29 -16.32
N GLU A 372 27.30 -2.62 -15.06
CA GLU A 372 27.79 -1.87 -13.90
C GLU A 372 29.32 -1.98 -13.77
N ALA A 373 29.89 -3.17 -13.97
CA ALA A 373 31.34 -3.39 -13.94
C ALA A 373 32.06 -2.67 -15.08
N GLU A 374 31.51 -2.71 -16.30
CA GLU A 374 32.02 -1.94 -17.45
C GLU A 374 32.01 -0.43 -17.18
N ALA A 375 30.92 0.08 -16.60
CA ALA A 375 30.81 1.50 -16.25
C ALA A 375 31.81 1.91 -15.15
N ALA A 376 32.05 1.05 -14.16
CA ALA A 376 33.03 1.29 -13.11
C ALA A 376 34.46 1.33 -13.67
N ALA A 377 34.83 0.36 -14.52
CA ALA A 377 36.14 0.31 -15.16
C ALA A 377 36.41 1.52 -16.06
N ALA A 378 35.37 2.00 -16.78
CA ALA A 378 35.49 3.20 -17.61
C ALA A 378 35.74 4.46 -16.76
N ALA A 379 35.07 4.60 -15.62
CA ALA A 379 35.25 5.74 -14.71
C ALA A 379 36.65 5.78 -14.09
N GLU A 380 37.20 4.63 -13.68
CA GLU A 380 38.58 4.53 -13.18
C GLU A 380 39.62 4.93 -14.23
N THR A 381 39.34 4.64 -15.51
CA THR A 381 40.23 5.01 -16.63
C THR A 381 40.19 6.51 -16.95
N GLU A 382 39.04 7.17 -16.75
CA GLU A 382 38.90 8.63 -16.89
C GLU A 382 39.57 9.37 -15.73
N GLU A 383 39.42 8.88 -14.49
CA GLU A 383 40.04 9.47 -13.30
C GLU A 383 41.58 9.34 -13.33
N GLN A 384 42.11 8.28 -13.95
CA GLN A 384 43.54 8.14 -14.24
C GLN A 384 44.05 9.04 -15.36
N LYS A 385 43.18 9.51 -16.27
CA LYS A 385 43.53 10.46 -17.34
C LYS A 385 43.44 11.92 -16.89
N GLU A 386 42.60 12.25 -15.91
CA GLU A 386 42.57 13.62 -15.34
C GLU A 386 43.74 13.91 -14.38
N GLY A 387 44.57 12.91 -14.06
CA GLY A 387 45.82 13.06 -13.32
C GLY A 387 47.04 13.44 -14.17
N ASP A 388 46.93 13.42 -15.50
CA ASP A 388 48.02 13.74 -16.42
C ASP A 388 47.46 14.49 -17.64
N ASP A 389 47.81 15.78 -17.71
CA ASP A 389 47.62 16.72 -18.81
C ASP A 389 46.42 17.70 -18.72
N GLY A 390 46.77 18.97 -18.49
CA GLY A 390 45.92 20.12 -18.71
C GLY A 390 45.77 20.37 -20.21
N GLY A 391 44.83 19.70 -20.84
CA GLY A 391 44.58 19.79 -22.29
C GLY A 391 43.12 20.07 -22.62
N ASN A 392 42.86 21.28 -23.10
CA ASN A 392 41.59 21.74 -23.65
C ASN A 392 41.05 20.80 -24.75
N LEU A 393 39.85 20.23 -24.59
CA LEU A 393 39.15 19.51 -25.65
C LEU A 393 37.70 20.00 -25.77
N ALA A 394 37.48 20.71 -26.87
CA ALA A 394 36.21 21.23 -27.35
C ALA A 394 35.32 20.13 -27.94
N ASP A 395 34.02 20.38 -27.83
CA ASP A 395 32.90 19.96 -28.69
C ASP A 395 33.11 18.71 -29.55
N ARG A 396 32.49 17.60 -29.09
CA ARG A 396 31.96 16.57 -29.98
C ARG A 396 30.61 16.10 -29.47
N ASP A 397 29.55 16.60 -30.10
CA ASP A 397 28.25 15.95 -30.09
C ASP A 397 28.35 14.65 -30.91
N PRO A 398 27.97 13.48 -30.35
CA PRO A 398 27.56 12.36 -31.17
C PRO A 398 26.06 12.51 -31.45
N GLU A 399 25.76 13.15 -32.59
CA GLU A 399 24.48 12.93 -33.27
C GLU A 399 24.34 11.43 -33.59
N GLY A 400 23.21 10.87 -33.16
CA GLY A 400 22.90 9.47 -33.31
C GLY A 400 21.57 9.15 -32.66
N THR A 401 20.51 9.84 -33.06
CA THR A 401 19.14 9.38 -32.81
C THR A 401 18.90 8.14 -33.67
N GLY A 402 19.42 7.00 -33.20
CA GLY A 402 18.97 5.71 -33.69
C GLY A 402 17.52 5.56 -33.26
N ASP A 403 16.60 5.80 -34.19
CA ASP A 403 15.25 5.29 -34.08
C ASP A 403 15.36 3.79 -33.85
N LEU A 404 15.09 3.37 -32.62
CA LEU A 404 14.83 1.97 -32.30
C LEU A 404 13.56 1.62 -33.06
N GLU A 405 13.75 1.13 -34.27
CA GLU A 405 12.72 0.45 -35.06
C GLU A 405 11.99 -0.51 -34.12
N SER A 406 10.67 -0.51 -34.24
CA SER A 406 9.77 -1.42 -33.57
C SER A 406 10.05 -2.86 -34.01
N GLY A 407 11.13 -3.43 -33.50
CA GLY A 407 11.45 -4.83 -33.62
C GLY A 407 10.60 -5.60 -32.64
N ASP A 408 10.01 -6.69 -33.12
CA ASP A 408 9.44 -7.78 -32.33
C ASP A 408 10.52 -8.54 -31.53
N GLY A 409 11.46 -7.79 -30.94
CA GLY A 409 12.49 -8.30 -30.05
C GLY A 409 11.88 -8.73 -28.72
N GLU A 410 12.32 -9.88 -28.22
CA GLU A 410 11.91 -10.39 -26.92
C GLU A 410 12.23 -9.37 -25.83
N LEU A 411 11.18 -8.87 -25.15
CA LEU A 411 11.29 -7.84 -24.11
C LEU A 411 12.23 -8.29 -22.99
N GLY A 412 12.93 -7.33 -22.39
CA GLY A 412 13.81 -7.56 -21.25
C GLY A 412 13.04 -7.72 -19.92
N ILE A 413 11.92 -7.01 -19.79
CA ILE A 413 10.94 -7.15 -18.70
C ILE A 413 9.52 -7.09 -19.26
N SER A 414 8.54 -7.53 -18.48
CA SER A 414 7.13 -7.36 -18.85
C SER A 414 6.75 -5.88 -18.92
N LEU A 415 5.72 -5.56 -19.72
CA LEU A 415 5.19 -4.20 -19.79
C LEU A 415 4.57 -3.76 -18.44
N GLU A 416 4.02 -4.71 -17.67
CA GLU A 416 3.53 -4.51 -16.31
C GLU A 416 4.66 -4.11 -15.36
N ALA A 417 5.80 -4.81 -15.41
CA ALA A 417 6.97 -4.50 -14.59
C ALA A 417 7.56 -3.13 -14.96
N ALA A 418 7.64 -2.80 -16.25
CA ALA A 418 8.05 -1.48 -16.71
C ALA A 418 7.13 -0.37 -16.18
N TRP A 419 5.81 -0.60 -16.20
CA TRP A 419 4.84 0.32 -15.63
C TRP A 419 4.97 0.47 -14.11
N TYR A 420 5.17 -0.63 -13.39
CA TYR A 420 5.45 -0.60 -11.96
C TYR A 420 6.73 0.18 -11.65
N ALA A 421 7.80 -0.03 -12.39
CA ALA A 421 9.06 0.69 -12.20
C ALA A 421 8.88 2.20 -12.38
N LEU A 422 8.14 2.65 -13.42
CA LEU A 422 7.86 4.08 -13.63
C LEU A 422 7.04 4.70 -12.49
N ILE A 423 6.01 4.00 -12.01
CA ILE A 423 5.19 4.46 -10.87
C ILE A 423 6.05 4.54 -9.59
N ILE A 424 6.79 3.48 -9.29
CA ILE A 424 7.49 3.34 -8.01
C ILE A 424 8.74 4.22 -7.99
N LEU A 425 9.58 4.15 -9.02
CA LEU A 425 10.86 4.86 -9.10
C LEU A 425 10.72 6.28 -9.61
N GLY A 426 9.78 6.53 -10.53
CA GLY A 426 9.58 7.83 -11.16
C GLY A 426 8.63 8.77 -10.42
N ALA A 427 7.62 8.23 -9.73
CA ALA A 427 6.60 9.02 -9.03
C ALA A 427 6.62 8.87 -7.49
N ASP A 428 7.56 8.10 -6.94
CA ASP A 428 7.65 7.77 -5.49
C ASP A 428 6.31 7.27 -4.91
N VAL A 429 5.62 6.41 -5.67
CA VAL A 429 4.35 5.82 -5.26
C VAL A 429 4.58 4.39 -4.76
N VAL A 430 4.09 4.09 -3.56
CA VAL A 430 4.01 2.70 -3.09
C VAL A 430 2.88 2.00 -3.82
N VAL A 431 3.10 0.79 -4.33
CA VAL A 431 2.09 0.08 -5.14
C VAL A 431 1.47 -1.07 -4.37
N LEU A 432 0.14 -1.20 -4.48
CA LEU A 432 -0.56 -2.44 -4.15
C LEU A 432 -0.53 -3.41 -5.34
N ASN A 433 0.18 -4.52 -5.18
CA ASN A 433 0.24 -5.62 -6.13
C ASN A 433 -0.75 -6.72 -5.72
N GLY A 434 -1.73 -7.00 -6.57
CA GLY A 434 -2.80 -7.96 -6.30
C GLY A 434 -2.62 -9.32 -6.98
N THR A 435 -1.46 -9.61 -7.58
CA THR A 435 -1.26 -10.79 -8.41
C THR A 435 -1.59 -12.10 -7.69
N THR A 436 -2.07 -13.09 -8.46
CA THR A 436 -2.29 -14.46 -7.99
C THR A 436 -1.36 -15.47 -8.67
N SER A 437 -0.48 -14.98 -9.55
CA SER A 437 0.54 -15.78 -10.23
C SER A 437 1.83 -15.75 -9.42
N GLN A 438 2.33 -16.91 -9.04
CA GLN A 438 3.61 -17.05 -8.35
C GLN A 438 4.75 -16.44 -9.18
N GLN A 439 4.73 -16.66 -10.51
CA GLN A 439 5.73 -16.12 -11.41
C GLN A 439 5.75 -14.58 -11.35
N HIS A 440 4.58 -13.93 -11.44
CA HIS A 440 4.50 -12.48 -11.32
C HIS A 440 4.89 -11.96 -9.92
N MET A 441 4.63 -12.72 -8.84
CA MET A 441 5.09 -12.30 -7.51
C MET A 441 6.61 -12.12 -7.48
N ARG A 442 7.34 -13.05 -8.09
CA ARG A 442 8.80 -13.00 -8.20
C ARG A 442 9.26 -11.93 -9.18
N ASP A 443 8.73 -11.98 -10.41
CA ASP A 443 9.18 -11.12 -11.50
C ASP A 443 8.95 -9.65 -11.20
N ASP A 444 7.81 -9.29 -10.60
CA ASP A 444 7.50 -7.89 -10.30
C ASP A 444 8.46 -7.29 -9.25
N LEU A 445 8.97 -8.11 -8.32
CA LEU A 445 9.97 -7.71 -7.33
C LEU A 445 11.38 -7.65 -7.94
N GLU A 446 11.79 -8.72 -8.63
CA GLU A 446 13.11 -8.82 -9.25
C GLU A 446 13.31 -7.72 -10.31
N CYS A 447 12.31 -7.50 -11.18
CA CYS A 447 12.39 -6.48 -12.21
C CYS A 447 12.57 -5.07 -11.60
N LEU A 448 11.90 -4.78 -10.47
CA LEU A 448 12.05 -3.48 -9.82
C LEU A 448 13.50 -3.25 -9.35
N GLU A 449 14.13 -4.27 -8.77
CA GLU A 449 15.54 -4.22 -8.35
C GLU A 449 16.48 -4.05 -9.56
N ARG A 450 16.24 -4.80 -10.64
CA ARG A 450 17.03 -4.70 -11.87
C ARG A 450 16.94 -3.31 -12.49
N VAL A 451 15.74 -2.74 -12.61
CA VAL A 451 15.57 -1.38 -13.17
C VAL A 451 16.25 -0.33 -12.28
N GLU A 452 16.15 -0.46 -10.95
CA GLU A 452 16.77 0.46 -10.00
C GLU A 452 18.31 0.49 -10.11
N ARG A 453 18.92 -0.67 -10.36
CA ARG A 453 20.36 -0.81 -10.61
C ARG A 453 20.73 -0.32 -12.00
N TRP A 454 20.10 -0.87 -13.03
CA TRP A 454 20.39 -0.57 -14.43
C TRP A 454 20.27 0.93 -14.76
N ARG A 455 19.26 1.64 -14.24
CA ARG A 455 19.08 3.08 -14.49
C ARG A 455 20.23 3.97 -13.98
N LYS A 456 21.15 3.43 -13.18
CA LYS A 456 22.34 4.13 -12.68
C LYS A 456 23.51 4.05 -13.67
N THR A 457 23.55 3.02 -14.52
CA THR A 457 24.54 2.90 -15.60
C THR A 457 24.40 4.05 -16.61
N PRO A 458 25.46 4.43 -17.35
CA PRO A 458 25.38 5.52 -18.33
C PRO A 458 24.31 5.29 -19.41
N GLN A 459 24.23 4.07 -19.95
CA GLN A 459 23.23 3.70 -20.95
C GLN A 459 21.82 3.69 -20.36
N GLY A 460 21.63 3.01 -19.22
CA GLY A 460 20.34 2.89 -18.58
C GLY A 460 19.78 4.24 -18.13
N ARG A 461 20.63 5.15 -17.65
CA ARG A 461 20.25 6.52 -17.27
C ARG A 461 19.65 7.31 -18.43
N LYS A 462 20.25 7.23 -19.62
CA LYS A 462 19.76 7.91 -20.83
C LYS A 462 18.35 7.43 -21.20
N VAL A 463 18.15 6.12 -21.26
CA VAL A 463 16.84 5.53 -21.61
C VAL A 463 15.81 5.81 -20.52
N TRP A 464 16.18 5.60 -19.25
CA TRP A 464 15.31 5.87 -18.10
C TRP A 464 14.81 7.31 -18.10
N ASN A 465 15.69 8.30 -18.28
CA ASN A 465 15.29 9.72 -18.27
C ASN A 465 14.30 10.04 -19.39
N ARG A 466 14.52 9.56 -20.62
CA ARG A 466 13.56 9.75 -21.72
C ARG A 466 12.20 9.11 -21.42
N CYS A 467 12.21 7.88 -20.90
CA CYS A 467 10.97 7.18 -20.57
C CYS A 467 10.24 7.86 -19.40
N LEU A 468 11.00 8.34 -18.41
CA LEU A 468 10.49 9.08 -17.26
C LEU A 468 9.85 10.40 -17.65
N GLU A 469 10.42 11.13 -18.61
CA GLU A 469 9.79 12.36 -19.15
C GLU A 469 8.42 12.07 -19.78
N GLY A 470 8.33 11.03 -20.62
CA GLY A 470 7.05 10.59 -21.18
C GLY A 470 6.03 10.20 -20.11
N PHE A 471 6.47 9.47 -19.09
CA PHE A 471 5.63 9.11 -17.95
C PHE A 471 5.17 10.33 -17.15
N LYS A 472 6.08 11.25 -16.80
CA LYS A 472 5.77 12.48 -16.06
C LYS A 472 4.74 13.33 -16.79
N ALA A 473 4.89 13.50 -18.11
CA ALA A 473 3.91 14.19 -18.94
C ALA A 473 2.53 13.53 -18.86
N LEU A 474 2.45 12.18 -18.90
CA LEU A 474 1.20 11.44 -18.76
C LEU A 474 0.54 11.64 -17.39
N VAL A 475 1.33 11.63 -16.31
CA VAL A 475 0.81 11.69 -14.92
C VAL A 475 0.75 13.11 -14.36
N GLY A 476 0.97 14.13 -15.20
CA GLY A 476 0.86 15.55 -14.85
C GLY A 476 2.00 16.09 -13.98
N MET A 477 3.13 15.40 -13.90
CA MET A 477 4.31 15.85 -13.15
C MET A 477 5.16 16.83 -13.98
N PRO A 478 5.84 17.80 -13.33
CA PRO A 478 6.74 18.70 -14.05
C PRO A 478 7.92 17.92 -14.66
N PRO A 479 8.44 18.36 -15.82
CA PRO A 479 9.64 17.78 -16.44
C PRO A 479 10.85 17.85 -15.49
N CYS A 480 11.82 16.93 -15.66
CA CYS A 480 13.05 16.88 -14.85
C CYS A 480 13.89 18.15 -14.96
#